data_AF-A0A1G1YMT3-F1
#
_entry.id   AF-A0A1G1YMT3-F1
#
_cell.length_a   1.000
_cell.length_b   1.000
_cell.length_c   1.000
_cell.angle_alpha   90.00
_cell.angle_beta   90.00
_cell.angle_gamma   90.00
#
_symmetry.space_group_name_H-M   'P 1'
#
loop_
_entity.id
_entity.type
_entity.pdbx_description
1 polymer ?
#
loop_
_entity_poly.entity_id
_entity_poly.type
_entity_poly.pdbx_seq_one_letter_code
_entity_poly.pdbx_strand_id
1 'polypeptide(L)'
;MADSLALSLLEIENFLAAKNSALASQYFLDYQGRAKKASEIIWQASQESKINPKVLLTTLQKEQSLISDSDPSADQLAKAMGYRCPDGDVCNPKALGFGKQVDGAAWQFRQYLDNPFDWNFQAGGQYEIDGYFVSPANKASADLYNYTPHIAGNRSFFNIWQDFWGRDYPDGSLVKTVESPAVWHLKSGQRRLIYSWGVLLSRFDPRKILSISRTDLEKYGIGPAIKFYNYSLLNPPNGKIYLLADDQLRYISSPEVFRTLGFNWEEIIEATQADLAGYSFGPELTVQSIYPTGALLQNKQTGGVYFVENGVKQPIFSKEIMKVNFPGKILTSVSPEELDKYQTGEPVKFKDGELIKAAGDSKVYVIAGGFRRWIKTARAFANFSYKWDNIITTTPQAVAVHPLGEDLE
;
A
#
# COMPACT_ATOMS: atom_id res chain seq x y z
N MET A 1 17.89 -10.68 0.78
CA MET A 1 19.20 -10.54 1.44
C MET A 1 20.38 -10.91 0.55
N ALA A 2 20.33 -11.98 -0.24
CA ALA A 2 21.49 -12.48 -1.01
C ALA A 2 21.53 -12.09 -2.51
N ASP A 3 20.64 -11.21 -2.97
CA ASP A 3 20.66 -10.74 -4.37
C ASP A 3 21.67 -9.60 -4.54
N SER A 4 22.94 -9.95 -4.80
CA SER A 4 24.04 -8.99 -5.00
C SER A 4 23.90 -8.16 -6.28
N LEU A 5 23.01 -8.53 -7.21
CA LEU A 5 22.78 -7.77 -8.45
C LEU A 5 21.61 -6.79 -8.34
N ALA A 6 21.01 -6.64 -7.16
CA ALA A 6 19.83 -5.81 -6.95
C ALA A 6 20.03 -4.30 -7.21
N LEU A 7 21.29 -3.83 -7.24
CA LEU A 7 21.68 -2.49 -7.69
C LEU A 7 23.03 -2.59 -8.42
N SER A 8 23.12 -1.95 -9.58
CA SER A 8 24.38 -1.66 -10.27
C SER A 8 25.18 -0.56 -9.56
N LEU A 9 26.46 -0.44 -9.88
CA LEU A 9 27.32 0.64 -9.37
C LEU A 9 26.70 2.04 -9.64
N LEU A 10 26.20 2.26 -10.86
CA LEU A 10 25.59 3.53 -11.25
C LEU A 10 24.30 3.81 -10.46
N GLU A 11 23.51 2.80 -10.15
CA GLU A 11 22.31 2.98 -9.31
C GLU A 11 22.66 3.32 -7.87
N ILE A 12 23.74 2.77 -7.32
CA ILE A 12 24.24 3.14 -5.99
C ILE A 12 24.73 4.59 -6.00
N GLU A 13 25.51 4.99 -7.02
CA GLU A 13 25.96 6.38 -7.19
C GLU A 13 24.77 7.35 -7.26
N ASN A 14 23.79 7.06 -8.11
CA ASN A 14 22.59 7.89 -8.26
C ASN A 14 21.75 7.94 -6.98
N PHE A 15 21.63 6.83 -6.25
CA PHE A 15 20.89 6.78 -5.00
C PHE A 15 21.53 7.67 -3.93
N LEU A 16 22.85 7.60 -3.75
CA LEU A 16 23.57 8.45 -2.80
C LEU A 16 23.47 9.93 -3.17
N ALA A 17 23.59 10.26 -4.46
CA ALA A 17 23.44 11.63 -4.96
C ALA A 17 22.01 12.16 -4.72
N ALA A 18 20.98 11.35 -4.98
CA ALA A 18 19.58 11.73 -4.78
C ALA A 18 19.24 11.99 -3.30
N LYS A 19 19.97 11.35 -2.37
CA LYS A 19 19.82 11.56 -0.92
C LYS A 19 20.68 12.72 -0.39
N ASN A 20 21.43 13.42 -1.25
CA ASN A 20 22.38 14.46 -0.86
C ASN A 20 23.41 13.98 0.18
N SER A 21 23.80 12.70 0.10
CA SER A 21 24.74 12.08 1.01
C SER A 21 26.16 12.57 0.76
N ALA A 22 26.95 12.79 1.81
CA ALA A 22 28.39 13.00 1.69
C ALA A 22 29.10 11.85 0.97
N LEU A 23 28.58 10.62 1.10
CA LEU A 23 29.14 9.42 0.45
C LEU A 23 29.07 9.47 -1.08
N ALA A 24 28.22 10.32 -1.67
CA ALA A 24 28.06 10.41 -3.11
C ALA A 24 29.33 10.87 -3.85
N SER A 25 30.17 11.67 -3.17
CA SER A 25 31.37 12.28 -3.78
C SER A 25 32.68 11.90 -3.09
N GLN A 26 32.63 11.35 -1.88
CA GLN A 26 33.82 11.05 -1.08
C GLN A 26 34.53 9.76 -1.49
N TYR A 27 35.86 9.78 -1.30
CA TYR A 27 36.75 8.63 -1.47
C TYR A 27 37.21 8.11 -0.12
N PHE A 28 37.29 6.80 -0.01
CA PHE A 28 37.71 6.08 1.19
C PHE A 28 38.72 5.01 0.84
N LEU A 29 39.53 4.59 1.82
CA LEU A 29 40.33 3.39 1.67
C LEU A 29 39.42 2.15 1.78
N ASP A 30 39.51 1.25 0.80
CA ASP A 30 38.91 -0.09 0.87
C ASP A 30 39.62 -0.96 1.93
N TYR A 31 39.16 -2.21 2.14
CA TYR A 31 39.78 -3.11 3.11
C TYR A 31 41.23 -3.49 2.76
N GLN A 32 41.66 -3.26 1.52
CA GLN A 32 43.01 -3.49 1.02
C GLN A 32 43.87 -2.21 1.03
N GLY A 33 43.34 -1.08 1.51
CA GLY A 33 44.05 0.19 1.60
C GLY A 33 44.09 1.00 0.30
N ARG A 34 43.24 0.71 -0.68
CA ARG A 34 43.15 1.46 -1.94
C ARG A 34 42.05 2.50 -1.88
N ALA A 35 42.33 3.72 -2.35
CA ALA A 35 41.33 4.79 -2.42
C ALA A 35 40.29 4.51 -3.51
N LYS A 36 39.01 4.45 -3.13
CA LYS A 36 37.86 4.20 -4.00
C LYS A 36 36.68 5.07 -3.58
N LYS A 37 35.74 5.34 -4.48
CA LYS A 37 34.47 5.97 -4.11
C LYS A 37 33.68 5.08 -3.16
N ALA A 38 32.86 5.68 -2.30
CA ALA A 38 31.97 4.93 -1.41
C ALA A 38 31.07 3.95 -2.17
N SER A 39 30.49 4.40 -3.29
CA SER A 39 29.65 3.59 -4.16
C SER A 39 30.35 2.33 -4.67
N GLU A 40 31.63 2.46 -5.07
CA GLU A 40 32.45 1.35 -5.54
C GLU A 40 32.76 0.36 -4.43
N ILE A 41 33.07 0.85 -3.22
CA ILE A 41 33.30 0.01 -2.04
C ILE A 41 32.04 -0.79 -1.69
N ILE A 42 30.87 -0.13 -1.63
CA ILE A 42 29.59 -0.78 -1.32
C ILE A 42 29.25 -1.83 -2.38
N TRP A 43 29.40 -1.49 -3.65
CA TRP A 43 29.15 -2.40 -4.76
C TRP A 43 30.10 -3.61 -4.71
N GLN A 44 31.40 -3.38 -4.52
CA GLN A 44 32.41 -4.43 -4.46
C GLN A 44 32.17 -5.38 -3.28
N ALA A 45 31.93 -4.85 -2.08
CA ALA A 45 31.61 -5.67 -0.89
C ALA A 45 30.35 -6.52 -1.11
N SER A 46 29.33 -5.94 -1.75
CA SER A 46 28.11 -6.64 -2.15
C SER A 46 28.41 -7.80 -3.12
N GLN A 47 29.24 -7.59 -4.14
CA GLN A 47 29.60 -8.63 -5.11
C GLN A 47 30.44 -9.74 -4.46
N GLU A 48 31.50 -9.36 -3.74
CA GLU A 48 32.45 -10.30 -3.14
C GLU A 48 31.77 -11.18 -2.08
N SER A 49 30.93 -10.58 -1.23
CA SER A 49 30.22 -11.31 -0.17
C SER A 49 28.87 -11.88 -0.61
N LYS A 50 28.43 -11.65 -1.86
CA LYS A 50 27.12 -12.07 -2.38
C LYS A 50 25.95 -11.60 -1.48
N ILE A 51 26.01 -10.34 -1.06
CA ILE A 51 24.99 -9.67 -0.25
C ILE A 51 24.32 -8.58 -1.06
N ASN A 52 23.01 -8.42 -0.87
CA ASN A 52 22.24 -7.40 -1.57
C ASN A 52 22.69 -5.99 -1.16
N PRO A 53 23.07 -5.12 -2.12
CA PRO A 53 23.59 -3.79 -1.82
C PRO A 53 22.56 -2.90 -1.10
N LYS A 54 21.25 -3.13 -1.28
CA LYS A 54 20.19 -2.44 -0.54
C LYS A 54 20.26 -2.72 0.96
N VAL A 55 20.70 -3.92 1.37
CA VAL A 55 20.90 -4.26 2.79
C VAL A 55 22.03 -3.42 3.36
N LEU A 56 23.17 -3.32 2.64
CA LEU A 56 24.32 -2.53 3.08
C LEU A 56 23.96 -1.04 3.22
N LEU A 57 23.26 -0.46 2.23
CA LEU A 57 22.79 0.93 2.27
C LEU A 57 21.81 1.18 3.42
N THR A 58 20.88 0.25 3.65
CA THR A 58 19.92 0.34 4.77
C THR A 58 20.66 0.27 6.12
N THR A 59 21.66 -0.60 6.24
CA THR A 59 22.48 -0.72 7.45
C THR A 59 23.33 0.54 7.68
N LEU A 60 23.97 1.11 6.65
CA LEU A 60 24.71 2.39 6.76
C LEU A 60 23.83 3.50 7.34
N GLN A 61 22.57 3.58 6.88
CA GLN A 61 21.61 4.54 7.43
C GLN A 61 21.23 4.19 8.87
N LYS A 62 20.92 2.92 9.15
CA LYS A 62 20.47 2.48 10.48
C LYS A 62 21.53 2.69 11.54
N GLU A 63 22.80 2.42 11.22
CA GLU A 63 23.91 2.42 12.17
C GLU A 63 24.47 3.82 12.40
N GLN A 64 24.62 4.63 11.34
CA GLN A 64 25.35 5.90 11.42
C GLN A 64 24.68 7.06 10.67
N SER A 65 23.46 6.87 10.15
CA SER A 65 22.70 7.85 9.35
C SER A 65 23.41 8.37 8.09
N LEU A 66 24.41 7.63 7.59
CA LEU A 66 25.33 8.08 6.56
C LEU A 66 24.70 8.27 5.17
N ILE A 67 23.52 7.71 4.91
CA ILE A 67 22.82 7.90 3.63
C ILE A 67 22.14 9.28 3.58
N SER A 68 21.62 9.78 4.69
CA SER A 68 20.98 11.10 4.78
C SER A 68 21.91 12.22 5.26
N ASP A 69 23.08 11.88 5.80
CA ASP A 69 24.02 12.84 6.37
C ASP A 69 24.91 13.47 5.28
N SER A 70 24.87 14.80 5.19
CA SER A 70 25.68 15.59 4.25
C SER A 70 27.04 16.00 4.83
N ASP A 71 27.26 15.85 6.14
CA ASP A 71 28.50 16.22 6.82
C ASP A 71 28.83 15.25 7.98
N PRO A 72 29.07 13.96 7.68
CA PRO A 72 29.33 12.97 8.71
C PRO A 72 30.70 13.18 9.35
N SER A 73 30.76 12.98 10.67
CA SER A 73 32.01 13.01 11.42
C SER A 73 32.94 11.85 11.03
N ALA A 74 34.25 12.04 11.26
CA ALA A 74 35.24 11.00 11.05
C ALA A 74 34.96 9.73 11.88
N ASP A 75 34.36 9.86 13.07
CA ASP A 75 34.00 8.72 13.92
C ASP A 75 32.83 7.91 13.34
N GLN A 76 31.78 8.59 12.84
CA GLN A 76 30.68 7.93 12.12
C GLN A 76 31.22 7.13 10.93
N LEU A 77 32.12 7.71 10.13
CA LEU A 77 32.73 7.05 8.98
C LEU A 77 33.66 5.88 9.38
N ALA A 78 34.36 6.02 10.51
CA ALA A 78 35.23 4.95 11.03
C ALA A 78 34.44 3.75 11.55
N LYS A 79 33.20 3.97 12.01
CA LYS A 79 32.28 2.97 12.57
C LYS A 79 31.02 2.76 11.70
N ALA A 80 31.15 3.00 10.40
CA ALA A 80 30.05 3.15 9.44
C ALA A 80 28.93 2.10 9.51
N MET A 81 29.26 0.86 9.89
CA MET A 81 28.33 -0.26 9.95
C MET A 81 28.14 -0.82 11.36
N GLY A 82 28.82 -0.28 12.38
CA GLY A 82 28.86 -0.90 13.71
C GLY A 82 29.58 -2.26 13.75
N TYR A 83 30.25 -2.66 12.68
CA TYR A 83 30.91 -3.96 12.60
C TYR A 83 32.08 -4.04 13.58
N ARG A 84 32.01 -5.00 14.52
CA ARG A 84 32.97 -5.17 15.63
C ARG A 84 33.08 -3.95 16.54
N CYS A 85 31.96 -3.26 16.76
CA CYS A 85 31.78 -2.21 17.74
C CYS A 85 30.71 -2.63 18.75
N PRO A 86 31.07 -3.38 19.81
CA PRO A 86 30.09 -3.85 20.79
C PRO A 86 29.51 -2.68 21.59
N ASP A 87 28.26 -2.79 21.98
CA ASP A 87 27.63 -1.80 22.86
C ASP A 87 28.37 -1.72 24.21
N GLY A 88 28.74 -0.50 24.60
CA GLY A 88 29.43 -0.24 25.86
C GLY A 88 30.91 -0.66 25.90
N ASP A 89 31.49 -1.07 24.77
CA ASP A 89 32.91 -1.46 24.66
C ASP A 89 33.63 -0.73 23.51
N VAL A 90 34.95 -0.87 23.45
CA VAL A 90 35.79 -0.27 22.42
C VAL A 90 35.71 -1.07 21.13
N CYS A 91 35.43 -0.39 20.02
CA CYS A 91 35.50 -0.98 18.70
C CYS A 91 36.85 -1.64 18.41
N ASN A 92 36.85 -2.76 17.69
CA ASN A 92 38.09 -3.39 17.26
C ASN A 92 38.88 -2.43 16.32
N PRO A 93 40.08 -1.97 16.72
CA PRO A 93 40.81 -0.95 15.95
C PRO A 93 41.20 -1.43 14.54
N LYS A 94 41.32 -2.76 14.33
CA LYS A 94 41.63 -3.32 13.01
C LYS A 94 40.45 -3.22 12.03
N ALA A 95 39.22 -3.05 12.54
CA ALA A 95 38.00 -2.96 11.75
C ALA A 95 37.58 -1.51 11.45
N LEU A 96 38.25 -0.51 12.02
CA LEU A 96 37.91 0.90 11.82
C LEU A 96 38.24 1.38 10.39
N GLY A 97 37.36 2.24 9.88
CA GLY A 97 37.44 2.85 8.56
C GLY A 97 36.34 2.36 7.63
N PHE A 98 35.76 3.27 6.84
CA PHE A 98 34.58 3.03 6.01
C PHE A 98 34.68 1.74 5.18
N GLY A 99 35.76 1.55 4.42
CA GLY A 99 35.92 0.36 3.58
C GLY A 99 35.97 -0.96 4.34
N LYS A 100 36.63 -0.99 5.51
CA LYS A 100 36.70 -2.18 6.37
C LYS A 100 35.38 -2.46 7.07
N GLN A 101 34.65 -1.42 7.46
CA GLN A 101 33.31 -1.55 8.05
C GLN A 101 32.32 -2.14 7.04
N VAL A 102 32.29 -1.62 5.81
CA VAL A 102 31.38 -2.09 4.76
C VAL A 102 31.72 -3.53 4.34
N ASP A 103 33.00 -3.82 4.10
CA ASP A 103 33.46 -5.17 3.72
C ASP A 103 33.21 -6.20 4.84
N GLY A 104 33.62 -5.87 6.07
CA GLY A 104 33.45 -6.75 7.22
C GLY A 104 31.98 -7.02 7.56
N ALA A 105 31.10 -6.02 7.45
CA ALA A 105 29.67 -6.20 7.62
C ALA A 105 29.07 -7.09 6.53
N ALA A 106 29.43 -6.87 5.26
CA ALA A 106 28.96 -7.69 4.14
C ALA A 106 29.39 -9.16 4.31
N TRP A 107 30.65 -9.38 4.68
CA TRP A 107 31.17 -10.72 4.99
C TRP A 107 30.40 -11.36 6.14
N GLN A 108 30.12 -10.59 7.20
CA GLN A 108 29.41 -11.08 8.38
C GLN A 108 27.97 -11.50 8.06
N PHE A 109 27.21 -10.69 7.32
CA PHE A 109 25.89 -11.08 6.77
C PHE A 109 25.99 -12.39 5.98
N ARG A 110 27.05 -12.54 5.17
CA ARG A 110 27.23 -13.78 4.41
C ARG A 110 27.49 -15.00 5.30
N GLN A 111 28.27 -14.85 6.38
CA GLN A 111 28.50 -15.92 7.34
C GLN A 111 27.23 -16.36 8.06
N TYR A 112 26.35 -15.41 8.41
CA TYR A 112 25.06 -15.70 9.02
C TYR A 112 24.16 -16.53 8.09
N LEU A 113 24.18 -16.27 6.78
CA LEU A 113 23.40 -17.01 5.79
C LEU A 113 23.94 -18.42 5.50
N ASP A 114 25.27 -18.55 5.42
CA ASP A 114 25.96 -19.79 5.04
C ASP A 114 26.11 -20.78 6.19
N ASN A 115 26.33 -20.27 7.40
CA ASN A 115 26.56 -21.07 8.59
C ASN A 115 25.50 -20.80 9.67
N PRO A 116 24.18 -20.91 9.37
CA PRO A 116 23.13 -20.42 10.27
C PRO A 116 23.11 -21.13 11.63
N PHE A 117 23.67 -22.32 11.74
CA PHE A 117 23.72 -23.09 12.99
C PHE A 117 24.85 -22.67 13.95
N ASP A 118 25.80 -21.85 13.47
CA ASP A 118 26.91 -21.34 14.28
C ASP A 118 26.52 -20.07 15.06
N TRP A 119 25.27 -19.61 14.92
CA TRP A 119 24.79 -18.34 15.45
C TRP A 119 23.55 -18.48 16.32
N ASN A 120 23.33 -17.46 17.15
CA ASN A 120 22.33 -17.46 18.21
C ASN A 120 20.90 -17.53 17.66
N PHE A 121 20.56 -16.67 16.69
CA PHE A 121 19.22 -16.58 16.12
C PHE A 121 19.12 -17.39 14.84
N GLN A 122 18.10 -18.24 14.75
CA GLN A 122 17.87 -19.14 13.62
C GLN A 122 16.43 -19.02 13.13
N ALA A 123 16.22 -19.28 11.84
CA ALA A 123 14.90 -19.25 11.23
C ALA A 123 13.98 -20.31 11.85
N GLY A 124 12.76 -19.92 12.20
CA GLY A 124 11.77 -20.80 12.83
C GLY A 124 11.98 -21.05 14.33
N GLY A 125 13.12 -20.66 14.89
CA GLY A 125 13.35 -20.69 16.34
C GLY A 125 12.49 -19.65 17.08
N GLN A 126 12.39 -19.77 18.40
CA GLN A 126 11.72 -18.80 19.27
C GLN A 126 12.70 -18.31 20.33
N TYR A 127 12.88 -17.00 20.43
CA TYR A 127 13.88 -16.36 21.26
C TYR A 127 13.27 -15.21 22.05
N GLU A 128 13.71 -15.01 23.29
CA GLU A 128 13.37 -13.82 24.05
C GLU A 128 14.32 -12.68 23.66
N ILE A 129 13.77 -11.59 23.13
CA ILE A 129 14.51 -10.40 22.68
C ILE A 129 13.79 -9.17 23.22
N ASP A 130 14.48 -8.33 23.97
CA ASP A 130 13.92 -7.13 24.62
C ASP A 130 12.60 -7.40 25.39
N GLY A 131 12.46 -8.58 26.01
CA GLY A 131 11.27 -8.99 26.78
C GLY A 131 10.10 -9.53 25.96
N TYR A 132 10.27 -9.77 24.66
CA TYR A 132 9.25 -10.39 23.80
C TYR A 132 9.77 -11.66 23.16
N PHE A 133 8.89 -12.66 22.99
CA PHE A 133 9.19 -13.83 22.19
C PHE A 133 9.08 -13.53 20.70
N VAL A 134 10.21 -13.62 20.01
CA VAL A 134 10.33 -13.39 18.57
C VAL A 134 10.71 -14.68 17.86
N SER A 135 10.04 -14.95 16.75
CA SER A 135 10.38 -16.05 15.85
C SER A 135 10.78 -15.52 14.47
N PRO A 136 12.08 -15.50 14.15
CA PRO A 136 12.53 -15.11 12.81
C PRO A 136 11.92 -16.01 11.74
N ALA A 137 11.14 -15.44 10.82
CA ALA A 137 10.39 -16.23 9.85
C ALA A 137 11.26 -16.91 8.78
N ASN A 138 12.46 -16.38 8.53
CA ASN A 138 13.40 -16.89 7.54
C ASN A 138 14.84 -16.50 7.90
N LYS A 139 15.80 -17.01 7.12
CA LYS A 139 17.23 -16.73 7.32
C LYS A 139 17.55 -15.23 7.34
N ALA A 140 16.87 -14.41 6.53
CA ALA A 140 17.15 -12.98 6.49
C ALA A 140 16.72 -12.25 7.76
N SER A 141 15.56 -12.61 8.32
CA SER A 141 15.14 -12.09 9.62
C SER A 141 16.09 -12.54 10.73
N ALA A 142 16.52 -13.81 10.72
CA ALA A 142 17.46 -14.33 11.71
C ALA A 142 18.82 -13.62 11.62
N ASP A 143 19.30 -13.38 10.41
CA ASP A 143 20.53 -12.66 10.11
C ASP A 143 20.52 -11.23 10.68
N LEU A 144 19.44 -10.46 10.47
CA LEU A 144 19.32 -9.11 11.05
C LEU A 144 19.33 -9.12 12.60
N TYR A 145 18.75 -10.14 13.24
CA TYR A 145 18.82 -10.30 14.70
C TYR A 145 20.20 -10.75 15.18
N ASN A 146 20.93 -11.57 14.42
CA ASN A 146 22.33 -11.89 14.73
C ASN A 146 23.24 -10.66 14.61
N TYR A 147 22.96 -9.76 13.66
CA TYR A 147 23.70 -8.51 13.50
C TYR A 147 23.33 -7.47 14.57
N THR A 148 22.04 -7.35 14.90
CA THR A 148 21.52 -6.42 15.90
C THR A 148 20.45 -7.13 16.75
N PRO A 149 20.78 -7.62 17.95
CA PRO A 149 19.88 -8.43 18.77
C PRO A 149 18.83 -7.61 19.53
N HIS A 150 18.21 -6.64 18.85
CA HIS A 150 17.21 -5.72 19.42
C HIS A 150 16.01 -5.54 18.48
N ILE A 151 14.81 -5.52 19.05
CA ILE A 151 13.56 -5.24 18.34
C ILE A 151 13.57 -3.83 17.75
N ALA A 152 14.04 -2.85 18.53
CA ALA A 152 14.10 -1.46 18.08
C ALA A 152 15.02 -1.29 16.85
N GLY A 153 16.18 -1.95 16.86
CA GLY A 153 17.12 -1.95 15.73
C GLY A 153 16.52 -2.59 14.47
N ASN A 154 15.87 -3.75 14.61
CA ASN A 154 15.22 -4.43 13.48
C ASN A 154 14.01 -3.66 12.94
N ARG A 155 13.25 -3.00 13.81
CA ARG A 155 12.17 -2.09 13.41
C ARG A 155 12.71 -0.87 12.66
N SER A 156 13.85 -0.31 13.10
CA SER A 156 14.53 0.77 12.39
C SER A 156 14.96 0.34 10.99
N PHE A 157 15.61 -0.84 10.87
CA PHE A 157 15.99 -1.40 9.58
C PHE A 157 14.77 -1.55 8.65
N PHE A 158 13.67 -2.13 9.14
CA PHE A 158 12.44 -2.29 8.36
C PHE A 158 11.89 -0.94 7.87
N ASN A 159 11.78 0.06 8.75
CA ASN A 159 11.26 1.37 8.37
C ASN A 159 12.14 2.07 7.33
N ILE A 160 13.47 2.02 7.50
CA ILE A 160 14.43 2.57 6.52
C ILE A 160 14.33 1.82 5.19
N TRP A 161 14.20 0.49 5.23
CA TRP A 161 14.02 -0.31 4.03
C TRP A 161 12.77 0.11 3.25
N GLN A 162 11.64 0.33 3.96
CA GLN A 162 10.40 0.78 3.34
C GLN A 162 10.52 2.20 2.77
N ASP A 163 11.21 3.11 3.47
CA ASP A 163 11.47 4.47 2.97
C ASP A 163 12.34 4.47 1.70
N PHE A 164 13.39 3.64 1.67
CA PHE A 164 14.34 3.64 0.56
C PHE A 164 13.81 2.89 -0.65
N TRP A 165 13.07 1.82 -0.44
CA TRP A 165 12.79 0.83 -1.50
C TRP A 165 11.31 0.58 -1.76
N GLY A 166 10.41 1.05 -0.89
CA GLY A 166 8.97 0.87 -1.00
C GLY A 166 8.27 2.03 -1.72
N ARG A 167 7.34 1.71 -2.61
CA ARG A 167 6.49 2.68 -3.32
C ARG A 167 5.14 2.87 -2.65
N ASP A 168 4.64 4.11 -2.69
CA ASP A 168 3.31 4.48 -2.20
C ASP A 168 2.25 4.33 -3.30
N TYR A 169 1.56 3.20 -3.30
CA TYR A 169 0.36 2.99 -4.09
C TYR A 169 -0.83 3.80 -3.53
N PRO A 170 -1.61 4.47 -4.37
CA PRO A 170 -2.76 5.24 -3.90
C PRO A 170 -3.89 4.39 -3.31
N ASP A 171 -4.69 4.98 -2.42
CA ASP A 171 -5.93 4.38 -1.91
C ASP A 171 -6.87 3.94 -3.05
N GLY A 172 -7.56 2.83 -2.84
CA GLY A 172 -8.40 2.17 -3.86
C GLY A 172 -7.65 1.19 -4.76
N SER A 173 -6.32 1.12 -4.67
CA SER A 173 -5.53 0.17 -5.46
C SER A 173 -5.87 -1.28 -5.12
N LEU A 174 -6.04 -2.10 -6.17
CA LEU A 174 -6.12 -3.55 -6.08
C LEU A 174 -4.77 -4.13 -6.46
N VAL A 175 -4.15 -4.88 -5.58
CA VAL A 175 -2.75 -5.30 -5.76
C VAL A 175 -2.57 -6.79 -5.47
N LYS A 176 -1.58 -7.39 -6.11
CA LYS A 176 -1.04 -8.71 -5.77
C LYS A 176 0.48 -8.68 -5.89
N THR A 177 1.18 -9.56 -5.19
CA THR A 177 2.62 -9.73 -5.42
C THR A 177 2.87 -10.68 -6.58
N VAL A 178 4.06 -10.61 -7.16
CA VAL A 178 4.49 -11.57 -8.19
C VAL A 178 4.60 -13.00 -7.63
N GLU A 179 4.83 -13.16 -6.33
CA GLU A 179 5.01 -14.47 -5.69
C GLU A 179 3.71 -15.10 -5.19
N SER A 180 2.59 -14.36 -5.15
CA SER A 180 1.34 -14.82 -4.52
C SER A 180 0.10 -14.42 -5.33
N PRO A 181 -0.88 -15.33 -5.50
CA PRO A 181 -2.15 -14.99 -6.15
C PRO A 181 -3.09 -14.19 -5.26
N ALA A 182 -2.79 -14.01 -3.96
CA ALA A 182 -3.62 -13.28 -3.03
C ALA A 182 -3.80 -11.81 -3.47
N VAL A 183 -5.06 -11.38 -3.57
CA VAL A 183 -5.41 -10.01 -3.96
C VAL A 183 -5.73 -9.20 -2.71
N TRP A 184 -5.18 -7.99 -2.66
CA TRP A 184 -5.34 -7.06 -1.56
C TRP A 184 -5.96 -5.77 -2.08
N HIS A 185 -6.87 -5.19 -1.29
CA HIS A 185 -7.36 -3.84 -1.49
C HIS A 185 -6.62 -2.89 -0.54
N LEU A 186 -6.01 -1.85 -1.09
CA LEU A 186 -5.28 -0.83 -0.33
C LEU A 186 -6.22 0.32 0.02
N LYS A 187 -6.35 0.61 1.31
CA LYS A 187 -7.21 1.69 1.80
C LYS A 187 -6.71 2.20 3.15
N SER A 188 -6.54 3.51 3.26
CA SER A 188 -6.20 4.21 4.51
C SER A 188 -4.97 3.63 5.19
N GLY A 189 -3.91 3.36 4.41
CA GLY A 189 -2.65 2.79 4.91
C GLY A 189 -2.71 1.30 5.25
N GLN A 190 -3.83 0.62 5.00
CA GLN A 190 -4.00 -0.81 5.24
C GLN A 190 -4.12 -1.60 3.94
N ARG A 191 -3.60 -2.83 3.94
CA ARG A 191 -3.90 -3.87 2.96
C ARG A 191 -4.95 -4.80 3.54
N ARG A 192 -6.08 -4.92 2.85
CA ARG A 192 -7.19 -5.79 3.24
C ARG A 192 -7.24 -6.97 2.28
N LEU A 193 -7.08 -8.18 2.80
CA LEU A 193 -7.14 -9.40 1.99
C LEU A 193 -8.54 -9.54 1.39
N ILE A 194 -8.63 -9.77 0.08
CA ILE A 194 -9.88 -10.15 -0.58
C ILE A 194 -9.99 -11.67 -0.49
N TYR A 195 -10.95 -12.15 0.30
CA TYR A 195 -10.96 -13.54 0.79
C TYR A 195 -11.20 -14.58 -0.31
N SER A 196 -11.95 -14.23 -1.36
CA SER A 196 -12.21 -15.12 -2.49
C SER A 196 -12.41 -14.35 -3.79
N TRP A 197 -12.30 -15.07 -4.91
CA TRP A 197 -12.57 -14.50 -6.23
C TRP A 197 -14.02 -14.03 -6.40
N GLY A 198 -14.98 -14.73 -5.78
CA GLY A 198 -16.37 -14.30 -5.77
C GLY A 198 -16.57 -12.96 -5.05
N VAL A 199 -15.90 -12.78 -3.90
CA VAL A 199 -15.93 -11.51 -3.17
C VAL A 199 -15.32 -10.38 -4.00
N LEU A 200 -14.19 -10.63 -4.68
CA LEU A 200 -13.59 -9.69 -5.62
C LEU A 200 -14.62 -9.25 -6.68
N LEU A 201 -15.20 -10.19 -7.41
CA LEU A 201 -16.11 -9.90 -8.53
C LEU A 201 -17.41 -9.20 -8.08
N SER A 202 -17.80 -9.34 -6.81
CA SER A 202 -19.00 -8.65 -6.29
C SER A 202 -18.83 -7.13 -6.14
N ARG A 203 -17.59 -6.62 -6.16
CA ARG A 203 -17.27 -5.21 -5.80
C ARG A 203 -16.24 -4.53 -6.69
N PHE A 204 -15.37 -5.31 -7.33
CA PHE A 204 -14.15 -4.84 -7.96
C PHE A 204 -13.99 -5.39 -9.38
N ASP A 205 -13.25 -4.64 -10.21
CA ASP A 205 -12.88 -5.08 -11.56
C ASP A 205 -11.49 -5.77 -11.52
N PRO A 206 -11.40 -7.09 -11.79
CA PRO A 206 -10.13 -7.82 -11.74
C PRO A 206 -9.09 -7.31 -12.75
N ARG A 207 -9.50 -6.61 -13.82
CA ARG A 207 -8.57 -6.03 -14.80
C ARG A 207 -7.72 -4.92 -14.19
N LYS A 208 -8.17 -4.33 -13.07
CA LYS A 208 -7.48 -3.27 -12.33
C LYS A 208 -6.44 -3.79 -11.34
N ILE A 209 -6.31 -5.10 -11.17
CA ILE A 209 -5.27 -5.66 -10.29
C ILE A 209 -3.89 -5.30 -10.85
N LEU A 210 -3.11 -4.64 -9.99
CA LEU A 210 -1.72 -4.26 -10.20
C LEU A 210 -0.79 -5.35 -9.65
N SER A 211 0.29 -5.63 -10.36
CA SER A 211 1.35 -6.50 -9.87
C SER A 211 2.42 -5.63 -9.23
N ILE A 212 2.69 -5.86 -7.93
CA ILE A 212 3.60 -5.05 -7.12
C ILE A 212 4.66 -5.94 -6.45
N SER A 213 5.71 -5.34 -5.88
CA SER A 213 6.69 -6.09 -5.10
C SER A 213 6.17 -6.39 -3.69
N ARG A 214 6.76 -7.37 -3.01
CA ARG A 214 6.49 -7.62 -1.60
C ARG A 214 6.83 -6.41 -0.72
N THR A 215 7.92 -5.71 -1.01
CA THR A 215 8.32 -4.49 -0.29
C THR A 215 7.21 -3.44 -0.35
N ASP A 216 6.69 -3.15 -1.55
CA ASP A 216 5.58 -2.19 -1.70
C ASP A 216 4.34 -2.62 -0.92
N LEU A 217 3.99 -3.91 -0.93
CA LEU A 217 2.83 -4.42 -0.19
C LEU A 217 3.02 -4.33 1.34
N GLU A 218 4.23 -4.55 1.85
CA GLU A 218 4.57 -4.52 3.28
C GLU A 218 4.63 -3.15 3.90
N LYS A 219 4.60 -2.09 3.07
CA LYS A 219 4.39 -0.72 3.53
C LYS A 219 3.02 -0.50 4.19
N TYR A 220 2.03 -1.33 3.83
CA TYR A 220 0.66 -1.23 4.34
C TYR A 220 0.41 -2.18 5.51
N GLY A 221 -0.17 -1.65 6.58
CA GLY A 221 -0.58 -2.44 7.74
C GLY A 221 -1.64 -3.49 7.37
N ILE A 222 -1.66 -4.64 8.04
CA ILE A 222 -2.71 -5.64 7.80
C ILE A 222 -4.03 -5.10 8.36
N GLY A 223 -5.00 -4.90 7.48
CA GLY A 223 -6.36 -4.51 7.83
C GLY A 223 -7.32 -5.71 7.85
N PRO A 224 -8.57 -5.52 8.32
CA PRO A 224 -9.60 -6.55 8.29
C PRO A 224 -9.88 -7.04 6.86
N ALA A 225 -9.88 -8.35 6.66
CA ALA A 225 -10.16 -8.97 5.36
C ALA A 225 -11.57 -8.64 4.86
N ILE A 226 -11.73 -8.55 3.54
CA ILE A 226 -13.03 -8.43 2.86
C ILE A 226 -13.52 -9.86 2.60
N LYS A 227 -14.41 -10.34 3.48
CA LYS A 227 -14.87 -11.74 3.50
C LYS A 227 -16.20 -11.99 2.80
N PHE A 228 -17.06 -10.98 2.76
CA PHE A 228 -18.45 -11.14 2.32
C PHE A 228 -18.68 -10.51 0.95
N TYR A 229 -19.60 -11.10 0.20
CA TYR A 229 -20.06 -10.53 -1.07
C TYR A 229 -20.70 -9.16 -0.84
N ASN A 230 -20.70 -8.31 -1.87
CA ASN A 230 -21.52 -7.09 -1.80
C ASN A 230 -23.00 -7.47 -1.65
N TYR A 231 -23.75 -6.68 -0.90
CA TYR A 231 -25.16 -6.88 -0.60
C TYR A 231 -25.50 -8.12 0.25
N SER A 232 -24.51 -8.71 0.94
CA SER A 232 -24.78 -9.74 1.96
C SER A 232 -25.55 -9.19 3.16
N LEU A 233 -26.45 -10.00 3.71
CA LEU A 233 -27.15 -9.75 4.97
C LEU A 233 -26.34 -10.34 6.11
N LEU A 234 -25.85 -9.52 7.04
CA LEU A 234 -24.94 -9.93 8.11
C LEU A 234 -25.62 -9.80 9.47
N ASN A 235 -25.51 -10.85 10.28
CA ASN A 235 -26.01 -10.88 11.65
C ASN A 235 -24.86 -11.12 12.64
N PRO A 236 -24.31 -10.07 13.26
CA PRO A 236 -23.37 -10.22 14.37
C PRO A 236 -24.07 -10.62 15.68
N PRO A 237 -23.31 -11.02 16.73
CA PRO A 237 -23.87 -11.54 17.99
C PRO A 237 -24.78 -10.56 18.77
N ASN A 238 -24.86 -9.30 18.36
CA ASN A 238 -25.79 -8.31 18.94
C ASN A 238 -27.24 -8.49 18.45
N GLY A 239 -27.51 -9.45 17.56
CA GLY A 239 -28.85 -9.78 17.06
C GLY A 239 -29.41 -8.83 16.00
N LYS A 240 -28.71 -7.74 15.66
CA LYS A 240 -29.11 -6.83 14.58
C LYS A 240 -28.77 -7.42 13.21
N ILE A 241 -29.53 -7.05 12.18
CA ILE A 241 -29.27 -7.46 10.80
C ILE A 241 -28.82 -6.25 10.01
N TYR A 242 -27.73 -6.39 9.27
CA TYR A 242 -27.16 -5.34 8.44
C TYR A 242 -27.13 -5.77 6.97
N LEU A 243 -27.55 -4.89 6.07
CA LEU A 243 -27.21 -5.01 4.65
C LEU A 243 -25.81 -4.43 4.45
N LEU A 244 -24.90 -5.22 3.90
CA LEU A 244 -23.56 -4.76 3.51
C LEU A 244 -23.60 -4.14 2.12
N ALA A 245 -23.40 -2.83 2.00
CA ALA A 245 -23.29 -2.12 0.74
C ALA A 245 -21.89 -1.49 0.61
N ASP A 246 -21.06 -2.04 -0.27
CA ASP A 246 -19.64 -1.75 -0.40
C ASP A 246 -18.92 -1.83 0.97
N ASP A 247 -18.48 -0.69 1.51
CA ASP A 247 -17.82 -0.59 2.81
C ASP A 247 -18.76 -0.11 3.95
N GLN A 248 -20.08 -0.14 3.73
CA GLN A 248 -21.09 0.29 4.70
C GLN A 248 -21.97 -0.85 5.19
N LEU A 249 -22.16 -0.91 6.50
CA LEU A 249 -23.17 -1.73 7.17
C LEU A 249 -24.40 -0.88 7.44
N ARG A 250 -25.51 -1.22 6.79
CA ARG A 250 -26.78 -0.51 6.96
C ARG A 250 -27.73 -1.34 7.79
N TYR A 251 -28.01 -0.89 9.01
CA TYR A 251 -28.92 -1.59 9.92
C TYR A 251 -30.33 -1.65 9.33
N ILE A 252 -30.96 -2.82 9.39
CA ILE A 252 -32.37 -3.00 8.99
C ILE A 252 -33.23 -2.83 10.24
N SER A 253 -34.02 -1.76 10.29
CA SER A 253 -34.65 -1.29 11.53
C SER A 253 -35.68 -2.24 12.12
N SER A 254 -36.33 -3.06 11.29
CA SER A 254 -37.37 -3.99 11.73
C SER A 254 -37.57 -5.18 10.77
N PRO A 255 -38.20 -6.28 11.24
CA PRO A 255 -38.61 -7.39 10.37
C PRO A 255 -39.60 -6.99 9.25
N GLU A 256 -40.37 -5.91 9.46
CA GLU A 256 -41.23 -5.36 8.42
C GLU A 256 -40.40 -4.78 7.28
N VAL A 257 -39.38 -3.96 7.59
CA VAL A 257 -38.45 -3.43 6.58
C VAL A 257 -37.78 -4.57 5.83
N PHE A 258 -37.29 -5.59 6.56
CA PHE A 258 -36.65 -6.76 5.95
C PHE A 258 -37.53 -7.42 4.87
N ARG A 259 -38.82 -7.64 5.18
CA ARG A 259 -39.79 -8.22 4.24
C ARG A 259 -40.16 -7.27 3.10
N THR A 260 -40.35 -5.99 3.38
CA THR A 260 -40.69 -4.97 2.36
C THR A 260 -39.57 -4.80 1.34
N LEU A 261 -38.31 -4.98 1.75
CA LEU A 261 -37.15 -5.00 0.86
C LEU A 261 -37.02 -6.28 0.05
N GLY A 262 -37.85 -7.30 0.32
CA GLY A 262 -37.87 -8.56 -0.40
C GLY A 262 -36.76 -9.53 0.00
N PHE A 263 -36.08 -9.31 1.13
CA PHE A 263 -35.04 -10.21 1.61
C PHE A 263 -35.62 -11.51 2.17
N ASN A 264 -34.85 -12.59 2.05
CA ASN A 264 -35.17 -13.87 2.64
C ASN A 264 -34.33 -14.12 3.90
N TRP A 265 -34.96 -14.58 4.99
CA TRP A 265 -34.28 -14.86 6.26
C TRP A 265 -33.19 -15.93 6.13
N GLU A 266 -33.31 -16.82 5.15
CA GLU A 266 -32.29 -17.85 4.83
C GLU A 266 -31.03 -17.27 4.19
N GLU A 267 -31.05 -16.02 3.71
CA GLU A 267 -29.88 -15.33 3.13
C GLU A 267 -28.99 -14.69 4.19
N ILE A 268 -29.40 -14.71 5.46
CA ILE A 268 -28.65 -14.12 6.56
C ILE A 268 -27.39 -14.95 6.85
N ILE A 269 -26.26 -14.27 6.87
CA ILE A 269 -24.95 -14.83 7.19
C ILE A 269 -24.58 -14.40 8.60
N GLU A 270 -24.34 -15.37 9.48
CA GLU A 270 -23.76 -15.10 10.79
C GLU A 270 -22.34 -14.54 10.62
N ALA A 271 -22.07 -13.43 11.30
CA ALA A 271 -20.77 -12.75 11.26
C ALA A 271 -20.25 -12.51 12.68
N THR A 272 -18.94 -12.39 12.85
CA THR A 272 -18.36 -11.98 14.14
C THR A 272 -18.15 -10.47 14.20
N GLN A 273 -17.97 -9.92 15.40
CA GLN A 273 -17.61 -8.50 15.54
C GLN A 273 -16.29 -8.17 14.82
N ALA A 274 -15.35 -9.11 14.78
CA ALA A 274 -14.08 -8.96 14.07
C ALA A 274 -14.27 -8.89 12.55
N ASP A 275 -15.27 -9.62 12.01
CA ASP A 275 -15.59 -9.56 10.58
C ASP A 275 -16.14 -8.20 10.16
N LEU A 276 -16.74 -7.46 11.10
CA LEU A 276 -17.32 -6.15 10.86
C LEU A 276 -16.35 -4.99 11.05
N ALA A 277 -15.18 -5.22 11.66
CA ALA A 277 -14.23 -4.17 12.04
C ALA A 277 -13.68 -3.34 10.86
N GLY A 278 -13.78 -3.85 9.62
CA GLY A 278 -13.33 -3.16 8.41
C GLY A 278 -14.42 -2.36 7.69
N TYR A 279 -15.63 -2.29 8.22
CA TYR A 279 -16.76 -1.58 7.62
C TYR A 279 -17.19 -0.40 8.49
N SER A 280 -17.78 0.60 7.85
CA SER A 280 -18.39 1.76 8.51
C SER A 280 -19.89 1.57 8.66
N PHE A 281 -20.52 2.16 9.67
CA PHE A 281 -21.99 2.17 9.75
C PHE A 281 -22.56 3.23 8.82
N GLY A 282 -23.44 2.81 7.91
CA GLY A 282 -24.19 3.70 7.02
C GLY A 282 -25.56 4.06 7.59
N PRO A 283 -26.34 4.88 6.87
CA PRO A 283 -27.71 5.20 7.25
C PRO A 283 -28.58 3.94 7.40
N GLU A 284 -29.38 3.93 8.46
CA GLU A 284 -30.35 2.87 8.74
C GLU A 284 -31.38 2.73 7.60
N LEU A 285 -31.83 1.50 7.37
CA LEU A 285 -32.89 1.14 6.46
C LEU A 285 -34.21 1.08 7.24
N THR A 286 -35.15 1.95 6.88
CA THR A 286 -36.47 2.08 7.51
C THR A 286 -37.58 1.89 6.48
N VAL A 287 -38.84 1.77 6.93
CA VAL A 287 -40.01 1.72 6.03
C VAL A 287 -40.19 3.00 5.20
N GLN A 288 -39.53 4.09 5.59
CA GLN A 288 -39.55 5.37 4.88
C GLN A 288 -38.35 5.53 3.94
N SER A 289 -37.38 4.60 3.94
CA SER A 289 -36.22 4.68 3.05
C SER A 289 -36.66 4.62 1.59
N ILE A 290 -36.50 5.74 0.89
CA ILE A 290 -36.80 5.83 -0.55
C ILE A 290 -35.57 5.38 -1.34
N TYR A 291 -35.75 4.40 -2.23
CA TYR A 291 -34.68 3.74 -2.98
C TYR A 291 -33.51 3.31 -2.06
N PRO A 292 -33.75 2.36 -1.15
CA PRO A 292 -32.79 1.95 -0.12
C PRO A 292 -31.50 1.34 -0.69
N THR A 293 -31.53 0.84 -1.93
CA THR A 293 -30.33 0.37 -2.65
C THR A 293 -29.89 1.34 -3.75
N GLY A 294 -30.51 2.52 -3.81
CA GLY A 294 -30.31 3.58 -4.79
C GLY A 294 -30.96 3.33 -6.15
N ALA A 295 -31.45 4.39 -6.79
CA ALA A 295 -32.01 4.39 -8.13
C ALA A 295 -31.31 5.40 -9.05
N LEU A 296 -31.28 5.11 -10.35
CA LEU A 296 -30.82 6.07 -11.37
C LEU A 296 -32.05 6.69 -12.04
N LEU A 297 -32.21 7.99 -11.87
CA LEU A 297 -33.31 8.76 -12.45
C LEU A 297 -32.80 9.72 -13.51
N GLN A 298 -33.43 9.75 -14.68
CA GLN A 298 -33.14 10.69 -15.75
C GLN A 298 -34.26 11.70 -15.89
N ASN A 299 -33.91 12.99 -15.89
CA ASN A 299 -34.83 14.07 -16.19
C ASN A 299 -35.28 13.98 -17.66
N LYS A 300 -36.59 13.83 -17.91
CA LYS A 300 -37.19 13.73 -19.25
C LYS A 300 -36.98 14.96 -20.13
N GLN A 301 -36.80 16.15 -19.55
CA GLN A 301 -36.67 17.40 -20.29
C GLN A 301 -35.22 17.74 -20.59
N THR A 302 -34.33 17.61 -19.60
CA THR A 302 -32.92 18.03 -19.74
C THR A 302 -31.97 16.88 -20.08
N GLY A 303 -32.41 15.63 -19.90
CA GLY A 303 -31.57 14.44 -20.03
C GLY A 303 -30.58 14.23 -18.87
N GLY A 304 -30.52 15.15 -17.90
CA GLY A 304 -29.64 15.05 -16.73
C GLY A 304 -29.95 13.82 -15.88
N VAL A 305 -28.90 13.18 -15.37
CA VAL A 305 -29.00 11.92 -14.62
C VAL A 305 -28.64 12.14 -13.15
N TYR A 306 -29.39 11.49 -12.27
CA TYR A 306 -29.24 11.57 -10.83
C TYR A 306 -29.21 10.17 -10.22
N PHE A 307 -28.32 9.96 -9.25
CA PHE A 307 -28.44 8.85 -8.31
C PHE A 307 -29.31 9.31 -7.15
N VAL A 308 -30.38 8.57 -6.83
CA VAL A 308 -31.29 8.90 -5.74
C VAL A 308 -31.25 7.79 -4.69
N GLU A 309 -30.91 8.16 -3.46
CA GLU A 309 -30.86 7.25 -2.32
C GLU A 309 -31.29 8.02 -1.05
N ASN A 310 -32.16 7.42 -0.25
CA ASN A 310 -32.63 7.96 1.03
C ASN A 310 -33.14 9.42 0.93
N GLY A 311 -33.87 9.74 -0.14
CA GLY A 311 -34.47 11.06 -0.35
C GLY A 311 -33.52 12.15 -0.87
N VAL A 312 -32.26 11.82 -1.13
CA VAL A 312 -31.26 12.75 -1.71
C VAL A 312 -31.01 12.38 -3.16
N LYS A 313 -31.10 13.35 -4.08
CA LYS A 313 -30.68 13.23 -5.48
C LYS A 313 -29.28 13.82 -5.67
N GLN A 314 -28.34 13.00 -6.12
CA GLN A 314 -26.98 13.39 -6.42
C GLN A 314 -26.79 13.46 -7.93
N PRO A 315 -26.38 14.60 -8.51
CA PRO A 315 -26.18 14.72 -9.94
C PRO A 315 -25.01 13.85 -10.42
N ILE A 316 -25.15 13.26 -11.61
CA ILE A 316 -24.11 12.49 -12.27
C ILE A 316 -23.67 13.24 -13.53
N PHE A 317 -22.43 13.75 -13.52
CA PHE A 317 -21.92 14.62 -14.60
C PHE A 317 -21.35 13.87 -15.81
N SER A 318 -21.32 12.54 -15.79
CA SER A 318 -20.97 11.75 -16.97
C SER A 318 -21.53 10.33 -16.93
N LYS A 319 -21.77 9.78 -18.12
CA LYS A 319 -22.19 8.38 -18.28
C LYS A 319 -21.13 7.40 -17.78
N GLU A 320 -19.85 7.78 -17.75
CA GLU A 320 -18.77 6.92 -17.26
C GLU A 320 -18.84 6.72 -15.75
N ILE A 321 -19.14 7.76 -14.97
CA ILE A 321 -19.37 7.62 -13.51
C ILE A 321 -20.50 6.62 -13.27
N MET A 322 -21.60 6.75 -14.01
CA MET A 322 -22.74 5.84 -13.90
C MET A 322 -22.36 4.39 -14.20
N LYS A 323 -21.62 4.14 -15.29
CA LYS A 323 -21.19 2.79 -15.68
C LYS A 323 -20.26 2.13 -14.66
N VAL A 324 -19.36 2.90 -14.06
CA VAL A 324 -18.36 2.41 -13.11
C VAL A 324 -18.99 2.17 -11.74
N ASN A 325 -19.78 3.11 -11.24
CA ASN A 325 -20.32 3.04 -9.88
C ASN A 325 -21.58 2.20 -9.78
N PHE A 326 -22.37 2.13 -10.85
CA PHE A 326 -23.69 1.52 -10.86
C PHE A 326 -23.88 0.54 -12.03
N PRO A 327 -22.98 -0.45 -12.20
CA PRO A 327 -23.09 -1.40 -13.29
C PRO A 327 -24.41 -2.16 -13.22
N GLY A 328 -25.14 -2.19 -14.33
CA GLY A 328 -26.42 -2.91 -14.44
C GLY A 328 -27.62 -2.24 -13.78
N LYS A 329 -27.47 -1.07 -13.12
CA LYS A 329 -28.65 -0.33 -12.63
C LYS A 329 -29.46 0.23 -13.81
N ILE A 330 -30.77 0.12 -13.68
CA ILE A 330 -31.73 0.61 -14.67
C ILE A 330 -31.83 2.13 -14.56
N LEU A 331 -31.74 2.82 -15.70
CA LEU A 331 -31.96 4.25 -15.81
C LEU A 331 -33.44 4.52 -16.07
N THR A 332 -34.13 5.10 -15.09
CA THR A 332 -35.56 5.37 -15.16
C THR A 332 -35.82 6.82 -15.54
N SER A 333 -36.56 7.05 -16.62
CA SER A 333 -36.92 8.39 -17.07
C SER A 333 -38.12 8.95 -16.28
N VAL A 334 -37.98 10.12 -15.66
CA VAL A 334 -38.98 10.75 -14.78
C VAL A 334 -39.19 12.24 -15.11
N SER A 335 -40.29 12.82 -14.64
CA SER A 335 -40.54 14.26 -14.83
C SER A 335 -39.68 15.12 -13.87
N PRO A 336 -39.46 16.41 -14.17
CA PRO A 336 -38.75 17.31 -13.23
C PRO A 336 -39.42 17.38 -11.86
N GLU A 337 -40.76 17.40 -11.81
CA GLU A 337 -41.54 17.50 -10.57
C GLU A 337 -41.33 16.28 -9.67
N GLU A 338 -41.09 15.10 -10.25
CA GLU A 338 -40.71 13.90 -9.49
C GLU A 338 -39.34 14.07 -8.86
N LEU A 339 -38.37 14.62 -9.59
CA LEU A 339 -37.03 14.88 -9.08
C LEU A 339 -37.04 15.94 -7.99
N ASP A 340 -37.92 16.94 -8.07
CA ASP A 340 -37.98 18.06 -7.11
C ASP A 340 -38.47 17.66 -5.72
N LYS A 341 -38.99 16.43 -5.57
CA LYS A 341 -39.29 15.82 -4.27
C LYS A 341 -38.04 15.48 -3.46
N TYR A 342 -36.87 15.39 -4.10
CA TYR A 342 -35.61 14.98 -3.45
C TYR A 342 -34.69 16.16 -3.20
N GLN A 343 -34.04 16.16 -2.03
CA GLN A 343 -33.02 17.13 -1.71
C GLN A 343 -31.83 16.94 -2.65
N THR A 344 -31.32 18.03 -3.24
CA THR A 344 -30.11 17.93 -4.09
C THR A 344 -28.87 17.83 -3.21
N GLY A 345 -28.09 16.76 -3.39
CA GLY A 345 -26.82 16.54 -2.72
C GLY A 345 -25.62 16.80 -3.63
N GLU A 346 -24.43 16.52 -3.10
CA GLU A 346 -23.17 16.60 -3.85
C GLU A 346 -23.16 15.64 -5.05
N PRO A 347 -22.44 15.97 -6.14
CA PRO A 347 -22.33 15.12 -7.31
C PRO A 347 -21.69 13.78 -6.97
N VAL A 348 -22.15 12.72 -7.65
CA VAL A 348 -21.50 11.42 -7.58
C VAL A 348 -20.10 11.52 -8.18
N LYS A 349 -19.11 10.98 -7.48
CA LYS A 349 -17.69 10.99 -7.85
C LYS A 349 -17.25 9.61 -8.35
N PHE A 350 -16.15 9.52 -9.10
CA PHE A 350 -15.50 8.23 -9.35
C PHE A 350 -14.99 7.62 -8.04
N LYS A 351 -14.98 6.29 -7.97
CA LYS A 351 -14.40 5.56 -6.84
C LYS A 351 -12.87 5.73 -6.81
N ASP A 352 -12.28 5.55 -5.64
CA ASP A 352 -10.83 5.47 -5.51
C ASP A 352 -10.29 4.26 -6.32
N GLY A 353 -9.09 4.42 -6.86
CA GLY A 353 -8.43 3.46 -7.76
C GLY A 353 -8.77 3.63 -9.25
N GLU A 354 -9.72 4.51 -9.60
CA GLU A 354 -10.06 4.77 -11.01
C GLU A 354 -8.99 5.62 -11.71
N LEU A 355 -8.67 5.25 -12.96
CA LEU A 355 -7.83 6.05 -13.85
C LEU A 355 -8.73 6.86 -14.78
N ILE A 356 -8.65 8.18 -14.75
CA ILE A 356 -9.52 9.06 -15.54
C ILE A 356 -8.73 10.09 -16.33
N LYS A 357 -9.30 10.53 -17.45
CA LYS A 357 -8.85 11.73 -18.18
C LYS A 357 -10.02 12.49 -18.78
N ALA A 358 -9.86 13.80 -18.94
CA ALA A 358 -10.86 14.61 -19.64
C ALA A 358 -10.74 14.39 -21.16
N ALA A 359 -11.88 14.36 -21.86
CA ALA A 359 -11.89 14.32 -23.32
C ALA A 359 -11.16 15.54 -23.90
N GLY A 360 -10.22 15.30 -24.80
CA GLY A 360 -9.36 16.35 -25.39
C GLY A 360 -8.14 16.74 -24.53
N ASP A 361 -7.97 16.17 -23.33
CA ASP A 361 -6.79 16.37 -22.49
C ASP A 361 -5.83 15.17 -22.57
N SER A 362 -4.54 15.43 -22.44
CA SER A 362 -3.47 14.42 -22.35
C SER A 362 -3.20 13.98 -20.91
N LYS A 363 -3.61 14.75 -19.89
CA LYS A 363 -3.36 14.42 -18.48
C LYS A 363 -4.22 13.25 -18.02
N VAL A 364 -3.56 12.24 -17.46
CA VAL A 364 -4.20 11.08 -16.84
C VAL A 364 -4.08 11.21 -15.33
N TYR A 365 -5.18 10.97 -14.63
CA TYR A 365 -5.27 11.06 -13.18
C TYR A 365 -5.63 9.70 -12.60
N VAL A 366 -5.10 9.39 -11.42
CA VAL A 366 -5.67 8.37 -10.53
C VAL A 366 -6.53 9.05 -9.47
N ILE A 367 -7.69 8.48 -9.15
CA ILE A 367 -8.52 8.93 -8.02
C ILE A 367 -8.08 8.20 -6.76
N ALA A 368 -7.78 8.94 -5.70
CA ALA A 368 -7.39 8.38 -4.42
C ALA A 368 -7.77 9.32 -3.27
N GLY A 369 -8.42 8.79 -2.23
CA GLY A 369 -8.98 9.60 -1.14
C GLY A 369 -9.98 10.66 -1.64
N GLY A 370 -10.63 10.42 -2.78
CA GLY A 370 -11.50 11.39 -3.45
C GLY A 370 -10.79 12.52 -4.23
N PHE A 371 -9.46 12.61 -4.19
CA PHE A 371 -8.67 13.56 -4.97
C PHE A 371 -8.26 12.97 -6.33
N ARG A 372 -8.10 13.82 -7.34
CA ARG A 372 -7.43 13.45 -8.60
C ARG A 372 -5.94 13.76 -8.49
N ARG A 373 -5.09 12.76 -8.71
CA ARG A 373 -3.64 12.89 -8.64
C ARG A 373 -3.05 12.69 -10.03
N TRP A 374 -2.32 13.68 -10.55
CA TRP A 374 -1.83 13.63 -11.93
C TRP A 374 -0.66 12.65 -12.04
N ILE A 375 -0.74 11.73 -12.99
CA ILE A 375 0.37 10.85 -13.37
C ILE A 375 1.21 11.59 -14.41
N LYS A 376 2.34 12.18 -14.00
CA LYS A 376 3.07 13.14 -14.84
C LYS A 376 3.70 12.55 -16.08
N THR A 377 4.16 11.30 -16.00
CA THR A 377 4.94 10.69 -17.07
C THR A 377 4.47 9.28 -17.40
N ALA A 378 4.71 8.83 -18.63
CA ALA A 378 4.48 7.45 -19.03
C ALA A 378 5.34 6.47 -18.21
N ARG A 379 6.52 6.92 -17.75
CA ARG A 379 7.37 6.15 -16.84
C ARG A 379 6.71 5.98 -15.48
N ALA A 380 6.14 7.04 -14.90
CA ALA A 380 5.34 6.95 -13.66
C ALA A 380 4.21 5.94 -13.83
N PHE A 381 3.45 6.07 -14.92
CA PHE A 381 2.35 5.16 -15.23
C PHE A 381 2.78 3.69 -15.27
N ALA A 382 3.88 3.39 -15.95
CA ALA A 382 4.45 2.05 -16.03
C ALA A 382 5.02 1.58 -14.68
N ASN A 383 5.65 2.45 -13.91
CA ASN A 383 6.20 2.15 -12.59
C ASN A 383 5.12 1.72 -11.60
N PHE A 384 3.92 2.30 -11.68
CA PHE A 384 2.77 1.88 -10.87
C PHE A 384 2.03 0.66 -11.43
N SER A 385 2.56 0.03 -12.50
CA SER A 385 1.93 -1.11 -13.18
C SER A 385 0.51 -0.80 -13.68
N TYR A 386 0.18 0.48 -13.91
CA TYR A 386 -1.11 0.87 -14.47
C TYR A 386 -1.23 0.41 -15.92
N LYS A 387 -2.48 0.23 -16.38
CA LYS A 387 -2.79 -0.27 -17.71
C LYS A 387 -3.55 0.80 -18.48
N TRP A 388 -3.08 1.12 -19.68
CA TRP A 388 -3.69 2.16 -20.53
C TRP A 388 -5.16 1.86 -20.85
N ASP A 389 -5.51 0.58 -21.02
CA ASP A 389 -6.88 0.13 -21.28
C ASP A 389 -7.84 0.39 -20.11
N ASN A 390 -7.32 0.65 -18.91
CA ASN A 390 -8.13 0.97 -17.73
C ASN A 390 -8.43 2.48 -17.62
N ILE A 391 -7.91 3.32 -18.52
CA ILE A 391 -8.17 4.77 -18.49
C ILE A 391 -9.57 5.07 -19.00
N ILE A 392 -10.36 5.72 -18.15
CA ILE A 392 -11.70 6.20 -18.45
C ILE A 392 -11.60 7.61 -19.02
N THR A 393 -11.93 7.77 -20.30
CA THR A 393 -12.09 9.11 -20.90
C THR A 393 -13.49 9.64 -20.60
N THR A 394 -13.59 10.81 -19.97
CA THR A 394 -14.86 11.38 -19.49
C THR A 394 -14.92 12.90 -19.67
N THR A 395 -15.98 13.55 -19.18
CA THR A 395 -16.18 15.00 -19.33
C THR A 395 -15.25 15.80 -18.41
N PRO A 396 -14.83 17.04 -18.79
CA PRO A 396 -14.04 17.90 -17.91
C PRO A 396 -14.71 18.14 -16.55
N GLN A 397 -16.04 18.28 -16.53
CA GLN A 397 -16.81 18.46 -15.29
C GLN A 397 -16.73 17.24 -14.37
N ALA A 398 -16.80 16.02 -14.92
CA ALA A 398 -16.64 14.78 -14.15
C ALA A 398 -15.21 14.58 -13.60
N VAL A 399 -14.19 15.16 -14.25
CA VAL A 399 -12.83 15.22 -13.68
C VAL A 399 -12.75 16.33 -12.61
N ALA A 400 -13.45 17.45 -12.79
CA ALA A 400 -13.42 18.62 -11.91
C ALA A 400 -14.09 18.45 -10.54
N VAL A 401 -15.01 17.49 -10.38
CA VAL A 401 -15.59 17.19 -9.06
C VAL A 401 -14.58 16.61 -8.06
N HIS A 402 -13.45 16.14 -8.57
CA HIS A 402 -12.32 15.70 -7.76
C HIS A 402 -11.32 16.85 -7.58
N PRO A 403 -11.09 17.34 -6.35
CA PRO A 403 -10.03 18.31 -6.09
C PRO A 403 -8.66 17.73 -6.45
N LEU A 404 -7.73 18.60 -6.84
CA LEU A 404 -6.36 18.20 -7.18
C LEU A 404 -5.63 17.77 -5.91
N GLY A 405 -5.00 16.59 -5.93
CA GLY A 405 -4.09 16.11 -4.90
C GLY A 405 -2.63 16.17 -5.37
N GLU A 406 -1.72 15.64 -4.57
CA GLU A 406 -0.31 15.53 -4.94
C GLU A 406 -0.11 14.67 -6.19
N ASP A 407 0.81 15.05 -7.06
CA ASP A 407 1.08 14.31 -8.29
C ASP A 407 1.79 12.97 -8.01
N LEU A 408 1.79 12.08 -9.02
CA LEU A 408 2.57 10.85 -9.07
C LEU A 408 3.66 11.00 -10.13
N GLU A 409 4.91 10.72 -9.73
CA GLU A 409 6.11 10.85 -10.57
C GLU A 409 6.81 9.52 -10.89
#